data_AF-A0A821PEX4-F1
#
_entry.id   AF-A0A821PEX4-F1
#
_cell.length_a   1.000
_cell.length_b   1.000
_cell.length_c   1.000
_cell.angle_alpha   90.00
_cell.angle_beta   90.00
_cell.angle_gamma   90.00
#
_symmetry.space_group_name_H-M   'P 1'
#
loop_
_entity.id
_entity.type
_entity.pdbx_description
1 polymer ?
#
loop_
_entity_poly.entity_id
_entity_poly.type
_entity_poly.pdbx_seq_one_letter_code
_entity_poly.pdbx_strand_id
1 'polypeptide(L)'
;MSEQFVKIEKELNEFQSGVDRQKAELQKHELMKHTDEWERESMEKIRQVADEVRHELSSSVIRFLTDLDFKLKQLAQQLLQCRKEEDFIDKNIQFFNEEFIRLKDNRNNTPDFKIDHDSTSFINKIRLAIK
;
A
#
# COMPACT_ATOMS: atom_id res chain seq x y z
N MET A 1 -65.32 11.78 -25.82
CA MET A 1 -64.06 11.00 -25.95
C MET A 1 -64.43 9.53 -25.98
N SER A 2 -63.84 8.74 -26.88
CA SER A 2 -64.11 7.30 -26.96
C SER A 2 -63.52 6.60 -25.73
N GLU A 3 -64.22 5.58 -25.19
CA GLU A 3 -63.75 4.77 -24.05
C GLU A 3 -62.36 4.17 -24.27
N GLN A 4 -62.01 3.90 -25.54
CA GLN A 4 -60.68 3.42 -25.93
C GLN A 4 -59.57 4.42 -25.59
N PHE A 5 -59.82 5.72 -25.73
CA PHE A 5 -58.82 6.75 -25.42
C PHE A 5 -58.55 6.80 -23.91
N VAL A 6 -59.61 6.74 -23.10
CA VAL A 6 -59.51 6.71 -21.62
C VAL A 6 -58.76 5.46 -21.15
N LYS A 7 -58.99 4.31 -21.80
CA LYS A 7 -58.29 3.06 -21.49
C LYS A 7 -56.79 3.16 -21.77
N ILE A 8 -56.41 3.69 -22.93
CA ILE A 8 -55.00 3.89 -23.32
C ILE A 8 -54.31 4.87 -22.36
N GLU A 9 -54.96 5.97 -22.02
CA GLU A 9 -54.41 6.96 -21.08
C GLU A 9 -54.13 6.34 -19.70
N LYS A 10 -55.04 5.49 -19.21
CA LYS A 10 -54.84 4.76 -17.97
C LYS A 10 -53.67 3.78 -18.05
N GLU A 11 -53.58 2.97 -19.10
CA GLU A 11 -52.48 2.02 -19.30
C GLU A 11 -51.12 2.73 -19.40
N LEU A 12 -51.08 3.88 -20.08
CA LEU A 12 -49.85 4.69 -20.21
C LEU A 12 -49.39 5.25 -18.86
N ASN A 13 -50.32 5.77 -18.05
CA ASN A 13 -50.01 6.29 -16.72
C ASN A 13 -49.54 5.17 -15.76
N GLU A 14 -50.15 3.98 -15.84
CA GLU A 14 -49.72 2.80 -15.07
C GLU A 14 -48.32 2.34 -15.50
N PHE A 15 -48.03 2.31 -16.80
CA PHE A 15 -46.71 1.96 -17.32
C PHE A 15 -45.63 2.97 -16.90
N GLN A 16 -45.91 4.28 -17.02
CA GLN A 16 -44.99 5.33 -16.57
C GLN A 16 -44.68 5.22 -15.08
N SER A 17 -45.71 4.99 -14.26
CA SER A 17 -45.54 4.75 -12.82
C SER A 17 -44.66 3.53 -12.54
N GLY A 18 -44.79 2.47 -13.34
CA GLY A 18 -43.93 1.28 -13.27
C GLY A 18 -42.47 1.57 -13.62
N VAL A 19 -42.22 2.34 -14.68
CA VAL A 19 -40.89 2.77 -15.09
C VAL A 19 -40.24 3.66 -14.02
N ASP A 20 -40.97 4.61 -13.46
CA ASP A 20 -40.44 5.51 -12.43
C ASP A 20 -40.14 4.76 -11.12
N ARG A 21 -40.95 3.75 -10.76
CA ARG A 21 -40.63 2.84 -9.65
C ARG A 21 -39.35 2.06 -9.91
N GLN A 22 -39.18 1.48 -11.11
CA GLN A 22 -37.95 0.75 -11.45
C GLN A 22 -36.71 1.65 -11.41
N LYS A 23 -36.81 2.89 -11.90
CA LYS A 23 -35.72 3.88 -11.80
C LYS A 23 -35.40 4.21 -10.34
N ALA A 24 -36.42 4.42 -9.50
CA ALA A 24 -36.23 4.71 -8.09
C ALA A 24 -35.60 3.52 -7.32
N GLU A 25 -35.82 2.30 -7.80
CA GLU A 25 -35.27 1.08 -7.21
C GLU A 25 -33.96 0.60 -7.86
N LEU A 26 -33.40 1.35 -8.81
CA LEU A 26 -32.15 0.98 -9.49
C LEU A 26 -31.01 0.72 -8.49
N GLN A 27 -30.92 1.52 -7.42
CA GLN A 27 -29.92 1.34 -6.36
C GLN A 27 -30.13 0.06 -5.54
N LYS A 28 -31.32 -0.54 -5.57
CA LYS A 28 -31.61 -1.83 -4.95
C LYS A 28 -31.27 -3.01 -5.86
N HIS A 29 -30.95 -2.76 -7.13
CA HIS A 29 -30.64 -3.80 -8.10
C HIS A 29 -29.46 -4.64 -7.61
N GLU A 30 -29.55 -5.96 -7.73
CA GLU A 30 -28.53 -6.86 -7.18
C GLU A 30 -27.14 -6.60 -7.77
N LEU A 31 -27.04 -6.25 -9.05
CA LEU A 31 -25.77 -5.86 -9.66
C LEU A 31 -25.13 -4.59 -9.05
N MET A 32 -25.93 -3.66 -8.51
CA MET A 32 -25.37 -2.52 -7.76
C MET A 32 -24.71 -3.03 -6.49
N LYS A 33 -25.39 -3.91 -5.73
CA LYS A 33 -24.81 -4.54 -4.53
C LYS A 33 -23.52 -5.32 -4.84
N HIS A 34 -23.50 -6.05 -5.96
CA HIS A 34 -22.30 -6.78 -6.38
C HIS A 34 -21.15 -5.84 -6.77
N THR A 35 -21.47 -4.68 -7.36
CA THR A 35 -20.48 -3.65 -7.70
C THR A 35 -19.90 -3.03 -6.42
N ASP A 36 -20.77 -2.67 -5.46
CA ASP A 36 -20.37 -2.12 -4.16
C ASP A 36 -19.50 -3.11 -3.37
N GLU A 37 -19.88 -4.40 -3.36
CA GLU A 37 -19.11 -5.45 -2.70
C GLU A 37 -17.73 -5.61 -3.36
N TRP A 38 -17.70 -5.71 -4.69
CA TRP A 38 -16.45 -5.81 -5.42
C TRP A 38 -15.55 -4.59 -5.20
N GLU A 39 -16.10 -3.39 -5.15
CA GLU A 39 -15.34 -2.17 -4.87
C GLU A 39 -14.73 -2.24 -3.46
N ARG A 40 -15.53 -2.61 -2.46
CA ARG A 40 -15.09 -2.77 -1.07
C ARG A 40 -13.97 -3.80 -0.95
N GLU A 41 -14.17 -5.01 -1.49
CA GLU A 41 -13.16 -6.07 -1.45
C GLU A 41 -11.87 -5.66 -2.18
N SER A 42 -11.99 -4.96 -3.30
CA SER A 42 -10.85 -4.49 -4.07
C SER A 42 -10.04 -3.44 -3.30
N MET A 43 -10.72 -2.48 -2.65
CA MET A 43 -10.06 -1.50 -1.79
C MET A 43 -9.38 -2.15 -0.60
N GLU A 44 -9.99 -3.17 0.00
CA GLU A 44 -9.40 -3.88 1.14
C GLU A 44 -8.12 -4.62 0.72
N LYS A 45 -8.13 -5.30 -0.43
CA LYS A 45 -6.92 -5.95 -0.98
C LYS A 45 -5.80 -4.96 -1.26
N ILE A 46 -6.13 -3.78 -1.81
CA ILE A 46 -5.13 -2.72 -2.04
C ILE A 46 -4.51 -2.28 -0.71
N ARG A 47 -5.34 -2.07 0.32
CA ARG A 47 -4.87 -1.65 1.65
C ARG A 47 -3.97 -2.70 2.29
N GLN A 48 -4.39 -3.97 2.25
CA GLN A 48 -3.61 -5.07 2.80
C GLN A 48 -2.22 -5.13 2.17
N VAL A 49 -2.12 -5.10 0.84
CA VAL A 49 -0.82 -5.13 0.16
C VAL A 49 0.02 -3.89 0.47
N ALA A 50 -0.60 -2.71 0.53
CA ALA A 50 0.11 -1.50 0.92
C ALA A 50 0.68 -1.60 2.34
N ASP A 51 -0.06 -2.20 3.28
CA ASP A 51 0.38 -2.40 4.65
C ASP A 51 1.49 -3.45 4.76
N GLU A 52 1.40 -4.54 3.99
CA GLU A 52 2.46 -5.55 3.88
C GLU A 52 3.77 -4.93 3.38
N VAL A 53 3.71 -4.13 2.30
CA VAL A 53 4.88 -3.43 1.75
C VAL A 53 5.47 -2.43 2.76
N ARG A 54 4.62 -1.66 3.45
CA ARG A 54 5.08 -0.73 4.51
C ARG A 54 5.76 -1.48 5.65
N HIS A 55 5.22 -2.63 6.05
CA HIS A 55 5.78 -3.45 7.11
C HIS A 55 7.13 -4.04 6.71
N GLU A 56 7.25 -4.56 5.49
CA GLU A 56 8.51 -5.10 4.97
C GLU A 56 9.60 -4.03 4.86
N LEU A 57 9.25 -2.85 4.34
CA LEU A 57 10.16 -1.71 4.26
C LEU A 57 10.63 -1.29 5.65
N SER A 58 9.69 -1.10 6.58
CA SER A 58 9.99 -0.69 7.96
C SER A 58 10.89 -1.70 8.65
N SER A 59 10.59 -3.00 8.53
CA SER A 59 11.39 -4.07 9.12
C SER A 59 12.81 -4.11 8.55
N SER A 60 12.95 -3.91 7.24
CA SER A 60 14.24 -3.86 6.56
C SER A 60 15.09 -2.67 7.02
N VAL A 61 14.48 -1.50 7.15
CA VAL A 61 15.15 -0.28 7.65
C VAL A 61 15.54 -0.44 9.12
N ILE A 62 14.66 -0.96 9.98
CA ILE A 62 14.95 -1.20 11.40
C ILE A 62 16.13 -2.17 11.56
N ARG A 63 16.15 -3.26 10.78
CA ARG A 63 17.27 -4.22 10.79
C ARG A 63 18.57 -3.55 10.40
N PHE A 64 18.57 -2.78 9.31
CA PHE A 64 19.74 -2.03 8.86
C PHE A 64 20.27 -1.06 9.94
N LEU A 65 19.38 -0.29 10.57
CA LEU A 65 19.76 0.65 11.63
C LEU A 65 20.28 -0.07 12.88
N THR A 66 19.72 -1.23 13.21
CA THR A 66 20.17 -2.07 14.32
C THR A 66 21.58 -2.59 14.10
N ASP A 67 21.88 -3.08 12.88
CA ASP A 67 23.22 -3.54 12.52
C ASP A 67 24.24 -2.40 12.54
N LEU A 68 23.83 -1.20 12.10
CA LEU A 68 24.67 -0.01 12.14
C LEU A 68 24.99 0.40 13.59
N ASP A 69 23.99 0.42 14.47
CA ASP A 69 24.15 0.72 15.90
C ASP A 69 25.08 -0.30 16.58
N PHE A 70 24.92 -1.59 16.26
CA PHE A 70 25.80 -2.63 16.77
C PHE A 70 27.27 -2.41 16.37
N LYS A 71 27.53 -2.12 15.09
CA LYS A 71 28.89 -1.83 14.58
C LYS A 71 29.50 -0.59 15.23
N LEU A 72 28.70 0.47 15.43
CA LEU A 72 29.15 1.68 16.12
C LEU A 72 29.52 1.39 17.58
N LYS A 73 28.72 0.59 18.29
CA LYS A 73 29.02 0.16 19.65
C LYS A 73 30.30 -0.67 19.72
N GLN A 74 30.52 -1.58 18.78
CA GLN A 74 31.77 -2.35 18.70
C GLN A 74 32.98 -1.45 18.47
N LEU A 75 32.90 -0.49 17.53
CA LEU A 75 33.98 0.46 17.27
C LEU A 75 34.30 1.31 18.50
N ALA A 76 33.26 1.77 19.21
CA ALA A 76 33.41 2.52 20.46
C ALA A 76 34.07 1.69 21.58
N GLN A 77 33.70 0.41 21.71
CA GLN A 77 34.33 -0.49 22.67
C GLN A 77 35.80 -0.74 22.36
N GLN A 78 36.14 -0.98 21.08
CA GLN A 78 37.52 -1.13 20.63
C GLN A 78 38.34 0.12 20.93
N LEU A 79 37.81 1.31 20.64
CA LEU A 79 38.47 2.58 20.91
C LEU A 79 38.69 2.80 22.42
N LEU A 80 37.72 2.44 23.26
CA LEU A 80 37.87 2.46 24.72
C LEU A 80 38.93 1.48 25.21
N GLN A 81 39.03 0.31 24.59
CA GLN A 81 40.02 -0.71 24.96
C GLN A 81 41.44 -0.26 24.60
N CYS A 82 41.68 0.21 23.38
CA CYS A 82 42.96 0.79 22.98
C CYS A 82 43.38 1.95 23.90
N ARG A 83 42.41 2.76 24.35
CA ARG A 83 42.67 3.83 25.32
C ARG A 83 43.12 3.34 26.69
N LYS A 84 42.57 2.23 27.16
CA LYS A 84 42.97 1.64 28.45
C LYS A 84 44.33 0.96 28.38
N GLU A 85 44.67 0.40 27.22
CA GLU A 85 45.94 -0.30 26.99
C GLU A 85 47.10 0.65 26.67
N GLU A 86 46.85 1.96 26.57
CA GLU A 86 47.78 2.98 26.08
C GLU A 86 48.39 2.65 24.70
N ASP A 87 47.77 1.74 23.95
CA ASP A 87 48.22 1.27 22.64
C ASP A 87 47.73 2.20 21.52
N PHE A 88 48.01 3.50 21.67
CA PHE A 88 47.76 4.48 20.63
C PHE A 88 49.00 4.69 19.77
N ILE A 89 48.94 4.14 18.56
CA ILE A 89 49.86 4.45 17.49
C ILE A 89 49.05 5.11 16.37
N ASP A 90 49.67 5.96 15.55
CA ASP A 90 49.01 6.69 14.45
C ASP A 90 48.16 5.78 13.54
N LYS A 91 48.58 4.52 13.35
CA LYS A 91 47.82 3.50 12.60
C LYS A 91 46.46 3.18 13.22
N ASN A 92 46.37 3.15 14.56
CA ASN A 92 45.13 2.85 15.27
C ASN A 92 44.15 4.02 15.12
N ILE A 93 44.65 5.26 15.21
CA ILE A 93 43.85 6.48 15.01
C ILE A 93 43.31 6.53 13.56
N GLN A 94 44.16 6.23 12.58
CA GLN A 94 43.76 6.17 11.17
C GLN A 94 42.66 5.12 10.95
N PHE A 95 42.84 3.91 11.47
CA PHE A 95 41.83 2.84 11.38
C PHE A 95 40.47 3.27 11.95
N PHE A 96 40.44 3.82 13.16
CA PHE A 96 39.19 4.26 13.78
C PHE A 96 38.50 5.37 12.98
N ASN A 97 39.28 6.29 12.40
CA ASN A 97 38.74 7.38 11.60
C ASN A 97 38.15 6.86 10.27
N GLU A 98 38.86 5.96 9.59
CA GLU A 98 38.40 5.32 8.35
C GLU A 98 37.10 4.52 8.57
N GLU A 99 37.05 3.68 9.60
CA GLU A 99 35.85 2.90 9.91
C GLU A 99 34.67 3.78 10.36
N PHE A 100 34.94 4.86 11.10
CA PHE A 100 33.90 5.82 11.46
C PHE A 100 33.32 6.55 10.24
N ILE A 101 34.17 7.01 9.31
CA ILE A 101 33.73 7.61 8.04
C ILE A 101 32.90 6.62 7.24
N ARG A 102 33.37 5.37 7.11
CA ARG A 102 32.65 4.32 6.41
C ARG A 102 31.26 4.03 7.01
N LEU A 103 31.15 3.96 8.34
CA LEU A 103 29.86 3.78 9.01
C LEU A 103 28.95 5.00 8.82
N LYS A 104 29.52 6.21 8.83
CA LYS A 104 28.80 7.46 8.57
C LYS A 104 28.27 7.54 7.14
N ASP A 105 29.04 7.10 6.16
CA ASP A 105 28.62 7.07 4.75
C ASP A 105 27.56 5.99 4.52
N ASN A 106 27.71 4.82 5.15
CA ASN A 106 26.70 3.77 5.12
C ASN A 106 25.35 4.26 5.68
N ARG A 107 25.35 5.09 6.74
CA ARG A 107 24.11 5.68 7.27
C ARG A 107 23.30 6.45 6.21
N ASN A 108 24.00 7.15 5.30
CA ASN A 108 23.35 7.93 4.25
C ASN A 108 22.91 7.06 3.06
N ASN A 109 23.39 5.82 2.99
CA ASN A 109 23.05 4.82 1.98
C ASN A 109 22.17 3.73 2.60
N THR A 110 20.96 4.10 3.05
CA THR A 110 19.90 3.08 3.24
C THR A 110 19.77 2.26 1.96
N PRO A 111 19.46 0.95 2.03
CA PRO A 111 19.30 0.12 0.83
C PRO A 111 18.38 0.82 -0.17
N ASP A 112 18.76 0.83 -1.46
CA ASP A 112 17.94 1.40 -2.52
C ASP A 112 16.67 0.55 -2.69
N PHE A 113 15.61 0.91 -1.99
CA PHE A 113 14.31 0.28 -2.15
C PHE A 113 13.63 0.83 -3.41
N LYS A 114 13.23 -0.07 -4.31
CA LYS A 114 12.34 0.27 -5.42
C LYS A 114 10.99 -0.38 -5.22
N ILE A 115 9.94 0.39 -5.50
CA ILE A 115 8.61 -0.17 -5.72
C ILE A 115 8.61 -0.68 -7.15
N ASP A 116 8.46 -1.99 -7.31
CA ASP A 116 8.20 -2.62 -8.60
C ASP A 116 6.70 -2.91 -8.72
N HIS A 117 6.18 -2.84 -9.94
CA HIS A 117 4.78 -3.12 -10.23
C HIS A 117 4.70 -4.40 -11.04
N ASP A 118 4.13 -5.46 -10.45
CA ASP A 118 3.76 -6.63 -11.24
C ASP A 118 2.69 -6.24 -12.27
N SER A 119 2.86 -6.74 -13.49
CA SER A 119 2.00 -6.50 -14.65
C SER A 119 0.67 -7.29 -14.60
N THR A 120 0.47 -8.13 -13.61
CA THR A 120 -0.77 -8.86 -13.40
C THR A 120 -1.90 -7.94 -12.93
N SER A 121 -3.13 -8.16 -13.43
CA SER A 121 -4.30 -7.38 -13.00
C SER A 121 -4.66 -7.77 -11.56
N PHE A 122 -4.19 -6.97 -10.61
CA PHE A 122 -4.45 -7.14 -9.18
C PHE A 122 -5.95 -7.07 -8.82
N ILE A 123 -6.74 -6.37 -9.65
CA ILE A 123 -8.18 -6.18 -9.47
C ILE A 123 -8.92 -6.65 -10.73
N ASN A 124 -9.79 -7.65 -10.57
CA ASN A 124 -10.60 -8.22 -11.65
C ASN A 124 -11.60 -7.18 -12.18
N LYS A 125 -11.55 -6.82 -13.46
CA LYS A 125 -12.53 -5.87 -14.04
C LYS A 125 -13.88 -6.55 -14.28
N ILE A 126 -14.93 -6.10 -13.57
CA ILE A 126 -16.31 -6.49 -13.89
C ILE A 126 -16.74 -5.75 -15.18
N ARG A 127 -17.38 -6.48 -16.11
CA ARG A 127 -17.97 -5.91 -17.33
C ARG A 127 -19.43 -6.33 -17.43
N LEU A 128 -20.29 -5.39 -17.83
CA LEU A 128 -21.68 -5.68 -18.16
C LEU A 128 -21.74 -6.36 -19.53
N ALA A 129 -22.38 -7.52 -19.61
CA ALA A 129 -22.70 -8.20 -20.86
C ALA A 129 -24.23 -8.28 -20.99
N ILE A 130 -24.75 -7.82 -22.13
CA ILE A 130 -26.17 -7.94 -22.49
C ILE A 130 -26.31 -9.23 -23.30
N LYS A 131 -27.33 -10.03 -22.99
CA LYS A 131 -27.65 -11.28 -23.70
C LYS A 131 -28.49 -11.01 -24.94
#